data_AF-A0A059G789-F1
#
_entry.id   AF-A0A059G789-F1
#
_cell.length_a   1.000
_cell.length_b   1.000
_cell.length_c   1.000
_cell.angle_alpha   90.00
_cell.angle_beta   90.00
_cell.angle_gamma   90.00
#
_symmetry.space_group_name_H-M   'P 1'
#
loop_
_entity.id
_entity.type
_entity.pdbx_description
1 polymer ?
#
loop_
_entity_poly.entity_id
_entity_poly.type
_entity_poly.pdbx_seq_one_letter_code
_entity_poly.pdbx_strand_id
1 'polypeptide(L)' 'MLHLLKPFVSLFREMAEMQYLWTVPVRLDNSKLVSRLGSEPHTPLDEALRETLRGLKCLHAAPSQAVSLAAG' A
#
# COMPACT_ATOMS: atom_id res chain seq x y z
N MET A 1 -0.89 21.80 7.87
CA MET A 1 -1.44 22.26 6.56
C MET A 1 -2.92 21.91 6.40
N LEU A 2 -3.36 20.66 6.56
CA LEU A 2 -4.78 20.27 6.44
C LEU A 2 -5.73 21.00 7.41
N HIS A 3 -5.31 21.29 8.64
CA HIS A 3 -6.13 22.01 9.63
C HIS A 3 -6.46 23.46 9.24
N LEU A 4 -5.64 24.13 8.43
CA LEU A 4 -5.81 25.55 8.11
C LEU A 4 -6.85 25.76 6.98
N LEU A 5 -7.06 24.74 6.14
CA LEU A 5 -8.04 24.73 5.05
C LEU A 5 -9.43 24.21 5.49
N LYS A 6 -9.52 23.72 6.74
CA LYS A 6 -10.73 23.15 7.36
C LYS A 6 -11.97 24.07 7.35
N PRO A 7 -11.89 25.39 7.56
CA PRO A 7 -13.08 26.25 7.59
C PRO A 7 -13.62 26.60 6.19
N PHE A 8 -12.83 26.41 5.12
CA PHE A 8 -13.21 26.84 3.77
C PHE A 8 -13.66 25.71 2.84
N VAL A 9 -13.38 24.44 3.18
CA VAL A 9 -13.73 23.28 2.34
C VAL A 9 -14.27 22.13 3.20
N SER A 10 -15.52 21.69 2.97
CA SER A 10 -16.13 20.58 3.73
C SER A 10 -15.32 19.29 3.64
N LEU A 11 -14.71 19.02 2.49
CA LEU A 11 -13.84 17.85 2.29
C LEU A 11 -12.65 17.83 3.26
N PHE A 12 -11.98 18.97 3.50
CA PHE A 12 -10.87 19.03 4.46
C PHE A 12 -11.35 18.93 5.92
N ARG A 13 -12.60 19.35 6.21
CA ARG A 13 -13.24 19.15 7.52
C ARG A 13 -13.48 17.68 7.83
N GLU A 14 -14.00 16.93 6.88
CA GLU A 14 -14.25 15.50 7.00
C GLU A 14 -12.94 14.69 7.01
N MET A 15 -11.95 15.05 6.17
CA MET A 15 -10.63 14.40 6.18
C MET A 15 -9.82 14.67 7.46
N ALA A 16 -10.02 15.82 8.12
CA ALA A 16 -9.37 16.10 9.40
C ALA A 16 -9.89 15.19 10.53
N GLU A 17 -11.09 14.63 10.42
CA GLU A 17 -11.56 13.58 11.33
C GLU A 17 -10.83 12.27 11.03
N MET A 18 -10.67 11.90 9.75
CA MET A 18 -9.89 10.72 9.35
C MET A 18 -8.41 10.77 9.77
N GLN A 19 -7.85 11.96 10.02
CA GLN A 19 -6.49 12.13 10.51
C GLN A 19 -6.23 11.42 11.85
N TYR A 20 -7.25 11.18 12.68
CA TYR A 20 -7.05 10.43 13.93
C TYR A 20 -6.53 9.01 13.66
N LEU A 21 -6.88 8.40 12.52
CA LEU A 21 -6.43 7.06 12.11
C LEU A 21 -4.93 7.02 11.78
N TRP A 22 -4.29 8.18 11.54
CA TRP A 22 -2.86 8.27 11.30
C TRP A 22 -2.06 8.55 12.57
N THR A 23 -2.71 9.10 13.60
CA THR A 23 -2.08 9.42 14.89
C THR A 23 -2.20 8.28 15.89
N VAL A 24 -3.24 7.46 15.80
CA VAL A 24 -3.51 6.35 16.70
C VAL A 24 -3.28 5.03 15.95
N PRO A 25 -2.45 4.10 16.47
CA PRO A 25 -2.28 2.79 15.83
C PRO A 25 -3.57 1.99 15.95
N VAL A 26 -4.29 1.87 14.83
CA VAL A 26 -5.49 1.01 14.72
C VAL A 26 -5.07 -0.38 14.27
N ARG A 27 -5.46 -1.40 15.04
CA ARG A 27 -5.34 -2.80 14.60
C ARG A 27 -6.57 -3.19 13.80
N LEU A 28 -6.35 -3.60 12.56
CA LEU A 28 -7.39 -4.18 11.72
C LEU A 28 -7.57 -5.66 12.11
N ASP A 29 -8.72 -5.98 12.70
CA ASP A 29 -9.12 -7.37 12.96
C ASP A 29 -9.81 -7.95 11.73
N ASN A 30 -9.22 -9.00 11.15
CA ASN A 30 -9.74 -9.68 9.97
C ASN A 30 -10.71 -10.83 10.32
N SER A 31 -11.05 -11.06 11.59
CA SER A 31 -11.93 -12.17 12.01
C SER A 31 -13.28 -12.18 11.28
N LYS A 32 -13.87 -11.00 11.04
CA LYS A 32 -15.12 -10.88 10.27
C LYS A 32 -14.94 -11.16 8.78
N LEU A 33 -13.76 -10.90 8.23
CA LEU A 33 -13.45 -11.18 6.83
C LEU A 33 -13.24 -12.68 6.63
N VAL A 34 -12.43 -13.29 7.50
CA VAL A 34 -12.16 -14.73 7.49
C VAL A 34 -13.44 -15.52 7.73
N SER A 35 -14.34 -15.08 8.63
CA SER A 35 -15.62 -15.77 8.84
C SER A 35 -16.54 -15.74 7.61
N ARG A 36 -16.36 -14.77 6.71
CA ARG A 36 -17.14 -14.63 5.47
C ARG A 36 -16.51 -15.37 4.30
N LEU A 37 -15.18 -15.33 4.16
CA LEU A 37 -14.45 -15.92 3.03
C LEU A 37 -13.92 -17.34 3.32
N GLY A 38 -13.92 -17.78 4.58
CA GLY A 38 -13.30 -19.03 5.04
C GLY A 38 -11.80 -18.88 5.32
N SER A 39 -11.07 -18.22 4.42
CA SER A 39 -9.66 -17.87 4.58
C SER A 39 -9.35 -16.56 3.85
N GLU A 40 -8.35 -15.83 4.33
CA GLU A 40 -7.84 -14.66 3.61
C GLU A 40 -6.89 -15.12 2.50
N PRO A 41 -7.18 -14.81 1.22
CA PRO A 41 -6.26 -15.12 0.12
C PRO A 41 -5.04 -14.20 0.21
N HIS A 42 -3.87 -14.79 0.47
CA HIS A 42 -2.60 -14.06 0.48
C HIS A 42 -1.88 -14.18 -0.85
N THR A 43 -1.54 -13.05 -1.46
CA THR A 43 -0.59 -13.01 -2.58
C THR A 43 0.82 -12.97 -2.00
N PRO A 44 1.75 -13.84 -2.43
CA PRO A 44 3.14 -13.77 -2.01
C PRO A 44 3.72 -12.37 -2.26
N LEU A 45 4.51 -11.86 -1.32
CA LEU A 45 4.99 -10.47 -1.36
C LEU A 45 5.76 -10.15 -2.65
N ASP A 46 6.62 -11.06 -3.10
CA ASP A 46 7.43 -10.89 -4.31
C ASP A 46 6.56 -10.74 -5.58
N GLU A 47 5.45 -11.49 -5.63
CA GLU A 47 4.49 -11.43 -6.72
C GLU A 47 3.69 -10.12 -6.66
N ALA A 48 3.16 -9.77 -5.48
CA ALA A 48 2.42 -8.54 -5.27
C ALA A 48 3.26 -7.29 -5.62
N LEU A 49 4.53 -7.27 -5.21
CA LEU A 49 5.46 -6.19 -5.52
C LEU A 49 5.73 -6.12 -7.03
N ARG A 50 6.01 -7.25 -7.68
CA ARG A 50 6.27 -7.31 -9.12
C ARG A 50 5.10 -6.77 -9.93
N GLU A 51 3.89 -7.25 -9.65
CA GLU A 51 2.69 -6.81 -10.37
C GLU A 51 2.39 -5.33 -10.11
N THR A 52 2.57 -4.87 -8.86
CA THR A 52 2.42 -3.45 -8.51
C THR A 52 3.39 -2.57 -9.30
N LEU A 53 4.68 -2.91 -9.30
CA LEU A 53 5.70 -2.14 -10.01
C LEU A 53 5.51 -2.18 -11.53
N ARG A 54 4.99 -3.28 -12.08
CA ARG A 54 4.60 -3.39 -13.49
C ARG A 54 3.43 -2.45 -13.80
N GLY A 55 2.36 -2.47 -13.00
CA GLY A 55 1.19 -1.61 -13.18
C GLY A 55 1.51 -0.12 -13.06
N LEU A 56 2.41 0.23 -12.12
CA LEU A 56 2.93 1.59 -11.95
C LEU A 56 3.97 2.01 -13.01
N LYS A 57 4.34 1.10 -13.93
CA LYS A 57 5.36 1.30 -14.97
C LYS A 57 6.73 1.71 -14.39
N CYS A 58 7.05 1.25 -13.18
CA CYS A 58 8.34 1.49 -12.53
C CYS A 58 9.41 0.53 -13.01
N LEU A 59 9.02 -0.66 -13.51
CA LEU A 59 9.94 -1.62 -14.10
C LEU A 59 10.33 -1.14 -15.51
N HIS A 60 11.48 -0.47 -15.59
CA HIS A 60 12.16 -0.31 -16.88
C HIS A 60 12.75 -1.67 -17.27
N ALA A 61 12.80 -1.97 -18.57
CA ALA A 61 13.59 -3.10 -19.04
C ALA A 61 15.07 -2.78 -18.75
N ALA A 62 15.53 -3.14 -17.57
CA ALA A 62 16.96 -3.18 -17.31
C ALA A 62 17.54 -4.18 -18.31
N PRO A 63 18.60 -3.84 -19.08
CA PRO A 63 19.31 -4.86 -19.83
C PRO A 63 19.70 -5.94 -18.84
N SER A 64 19.30 -7.18 -19.14
CA SER A 64 19.60 -8.36 -18.34
C SER A 64 21.12 -8.51 -18.27
N GLN A 65 21.74 -7.88 -17.28
CA GLN A 65 23.10 -8.18 -16.86
C GLN A 65 23.00 -9.31 -15.84
N ALA A 66 22.46 -10.45 -16.31
CA ALA A 66 22.53 -11.69 -15.59
C ALA A 66 24.01 -12.08 -15.53
N VAL A 67 24.58 -11.97 -14.33
CA VAL A 67 25.66 -12.83 -13.82
C VAL A 67 26.91 -12.91 -14.71
N SER A 68 27.81 -11.95 -14.54
CA SER A 68 29.23 -12.12 -14.91
C SER A 68 30.15 -11.59 -13.81
N LEU A 69 30.00 -12.12 -12.59
CA LEU A 69 30.91 -11.87 -11.46
C LEU A 69 31.27 -13.14 -10.68
N ALA A 70 31.14 -14.31 -11.31
CA ALA A 70 31.61 -15.59 -10.77
C ALA A 70 32.61 -16.28 -11.73
N ALA A 71 33.55 -15.51 -12.27
CA ALA A 71 34.76 -16.03 -12.90
C ALA A 71 35.87 -14.98 -12.75
N GLY A 72 36.71 -15.16 -11.73
CA GLY A 72 37.86 -14.33 -11.39
C GLY A 72 38.49 -14.84 -10.10
#